data_AF-A0A7S3C656-F1
#
_entry.id   AF-A0A7S3C656-F1
#
_cell.length_a   1.000
_cell.length_b   1.000
_cell.length_c   1.000
_cell.angle_alpha   90.00
_cell.angle_beta   90.00
_cell.angle_gamma   90.00
#
_symmetry.space_group_name_H-M   'P 1'
#
loop_
_entity.id
_entity.type
_entity.pdbx_description
1 polymer ?
#
loop_
_entity_poly.entity_id
_entity_poly.type
_entity_poly.pdbx_seq_one_letter_code
_entity_poly.pdbx_strand_id
1 'polypeptide(L)'
;TQLQQARCYETAFSTWRRLRSSPAGTMGILYWQLNDVWQGPSWSSIEYDGSAKLTHYAVKRVYAPLLLSAVEANGTLAVHLTSDLTTPTHGNLTLSIHLWTADGPAPAASHPPLAASVAAGSSDRVWSGDLAPLLPGAPPRPPP
;
A
#
# COMPACT_ATOMS: atom_id res chain seq x y z
N THR A 1 -5.96 5.16 18.50
CA THR A 1 -5.84 3.72 18.15
C THR A 1 -6.30 3.42 16.72
N GLN A 2 -7.42 3.98 16.24
CA GLN A 2 -7.93 3.66 14.88
C GLN A 2 -6.94 3.93 13.74
N LEU A 3 -6.19 5.04 13.76
CA LEU A 3 -5.19 5.34 12.72
C LEU A 3 -4.09 4.26 12.66
N GLN A 4 -3.59 3.83 13.83
CA GLN A 4 -2.61 2.76 13.92
C GLN A 4 -3.18 1.45 13.36
N GLN A 5 -4.40 1.06 13.78
CA GLN A 5 -5.07 -0.13 13.26
C GLN A 5 -5.22 -0.07 11.73
N ALA A 6 -5.66 1.06 11.19
CA ALA A 6 -5.81 1.28 9.75
C ALA A 6 -4.49 1.10 9.00
N ARG A 7 -3.38 1.67 9.50
CA ARG A 7 -2.05 1.50 8.90
C ARG A 7 -1.51 0.09 9.03
N CYS A 8 -1.73 -0.60 10.15
CA CYS A 8 -1.36 -2.00 10.29
C CYS A 8 -2.06 -2.87 9.24
N TYR A 9 -3.38 -2.68 9.05
CA TYR A 9 -4.15 -3.45 8.08
C TYR A 9 -3.74 -3.11 6.66
N GLU A 10 -3.58 -1.83 6.34
CA GLU A 10 -3.13 -1.39 5.02
C GLU A 10 -1.78 -2.00 4.62
N THR A 11 -0.81 -1.97 5.54
CA THR A 11 0.53 -2.56 5.32
C THR A 11 0.45 -4.07 5.16
N ALA A 12 -0.27 -4.77 6.04
CA ALA A 12 -0.39 -6.22 6.00
C ALA A 12 -1.09 -6.70 4.72
N PHE A 13 -2.24 -6.09 4.38
CA PHE A 13 -3.05 -6.48 3.24
C PHE A 13 -2.35 -6.18 1.92
N SER A 14 -1.71 -5.02 1.82
CA SER A 14 -0.91 -4.69 0.63
C SER A 14 0.24 -5.69 0.45
N THR A 15 0.88 -6.13 1.55
CA THR A 15 1.94 -7.15 1.51
C THR A 15 1.41 -8.48 1.00
N TRP A 16 0.35 -9.02 1.59
CA TRP A 16 -0.23 -10.29 1.18
C TRP A 16 -0.78 -10.26 -0.25
N ARG A 17 -1.38 -9.15 -0.69
CA ARG A 17 -1.81 -8.97 -2.09
C ARG A 17 -0.63 -9.03 -3.06
N ARG A 18 0.51 -8.42 -2.71
CA ARG A 18 1.73 -8.50 -3.52
C ARG A 18 2.29 -9.91 -3.63
N LEU A 19 2.16 -10.70 -2.57
CA LEU A 19 2.68 -12.07 -2.52
C LEU A 19 1.87 -13.07 -3.36
N ARG A 20 0.77 -12.65 -4.01
CA ARG A 20 -0.06 -13.52 -4.85
C ARG A 20 0.74 -14.26 -5.92
N SER A 21 1.52 -13.52 -6.71
CA SER A 21 2.33 -14.10 -7.80
C SER A 21 3.75 -14.47 -7.36
N SER A 22 4.03 -14.37 -6.06
CA SER A 22 5.30 -14.84 -5.49
C SER A 22 5.25 -16.35 -5.23
N PRO A 23 6.39 -17.01 -4.94
CA PRO A 23 6.40 -18.40 -4.50
C PRO A 23 5.53 -18.68 -3.27
N ALA A 24 5.23 -17.68 -2.45
CA ALA A 24 4.33 -17.84 -1.30
C ALA A 24 2.86 -18.00 -1.70
N GLY A 25 2.47 -17.57 -2.91
CA GLY A 25 1.15 -17.85 -3.49
C GLY A 25 -0.04 -17.40 -2.63
N THR A 26 0.00 -16.19 -2.04
CA THR A 26 -1.09 -15.74 -1.16
C THR A 26 -2.37 -15.43 -1.96
N MET A 27 -3.40 -16.27 -1.78
CA MET A 27 -4.64 -16.21 -2.58
C MET A 27 -5.86 -15.64 -1.85
N GLY A 28 -5.74 -15.27 -0.57
CA GLY A 28 -6.88 -14.77 0.20
C GLY A 28 -6.48 -14.06 1.47
N ILE A 29 -7.26 -13.04 1.83
CA ILE A 29 -7.10 -12.27 3.06
C ILE A 29 -8.50 -12.06 3.64
N LEU A 30 -8.74 -12.63 4.81
CA LEU A 30 -9.93 -12.39 5.62
C LEU A 30 -9.44 -11.80 6.94
N TYR A 31 -9.94 -10.62 7.29
CA TYR A 31 -9.50 -9.94 8.50
C TYR A 31 -10.48 -10.13 9.64
N TRP A 32 -9.95 -10.27 10.84
CA TRP A 32 -10.72 -10.29 12.07
C TRP A 32 -10.79 -8.86 12.63
N GLN A 33 -11.94 -8.21 12.74
CA GLN A 33 -13.32 -8.65 12.44
C GLN A 33 -14.06 -7.56 11.66
N LEU A 34 -15.22 -7.88 11.07
CA LEU A 34 -15.98 -6.89 10.30
C LEU A 34 -16.62 -5.83 11.21
N ASN A 35 -17.52 -6.24 12.10
CA ASN A 35 -18.38 -5.39 12.91
C ASN A 35 -18.33 -5.74 14.41
N ASP A 36 -18.84 -4.84 15.24
CA ASP A 36 -19.07 -5.08 16.67
C ASP A 36 -20.50 -5.54 16.98
N VAL A 37 -20.65 -6.29 18.07
CA VAL A 37 -21.94 -6.74 18.61
C VAL A 37 -22.39 -5.94 19.84
N TRP A 38 -21.53 -5.06 20.34
CA TRP A 38 -21.72 -4.20 21.51
C TRP A 38 -20.66 -3.09 21.51
N GLN A 39 -20.85 -2.01 22.28
CA GLN A 39 -19.88 -0.93 22.38
C GLN A 39 -18.66 -1.36 23.22
N GLY A 40 -17.48 -1.32 22.60
CA GLY A 40 -16.22 -1.61 23.29
C GLY A 40 -15.02 -1.61 22.35
N PRO A 41 -13.80 -1.64 22.87
CA PRO A 41 -12.60 -1.81 22.06
C PRO A 41 -12.58 -3.22 21.43
N SER A 42 -12.33 -3.28 20.12
CA SER A 42 -12.30 -4.52 19.36
C SER A 42 -11.42 -4.38 18.11
N TRP A 43 -11.30 -5.46 17.35
CA TRP A 43 -10.65 -5.45 16.02
C TRP A 43 -11.60 -5.10 14.88
N SER A 44 -12.82 -4.66 15.17
CA SER A 44 -13.79 -4.37 14.11
C SER A 44 -13.33 -3.22 13.23
N SER A 45 -13.86 -3.18 12.01
CA SER A 45 -13.78 -2.01 11.14
C SER A 45 -15.07 -1.19 11.15
N ILE A 46 -16.18 -1.77 11.61
CA ILE A 46 -17.50 -1.16 11.69
C ILE A 46 -17.92 -1.17 13.17
N GLU A 47 -18.27 0.01 13.70
CA GLU A 47 -18.77 0.19 15.06
C GLU A 47 -20.12 -0.53 15.26
N TYR A 48 -20.53 -0.70 16.52
CA TYR A 48 -21.81 -1.35 16.86
C TYR A 48 -23.03 -0.68 16.21
N ASP A 49 -23.02 0.64 16.07
CA ASP A 49 -24.09 1.43 15.44
C ASP A 49 -24.06 1.42 13.90
N GLY A 50 -23.11 0.69 13.30
CA GLY A 50 -22.92 0.62 11.85
C GLY A 50 -21.96 1.67 11.28
N SER A 51 -21.41 2.57 12.10
CA SER A 51 -20.48 3.60 11.65
C SER A 51 -19.13 3.00 11.20
N ALA A 52 -18.56 3.48 10.11
CA ALA A 52 -17.27 3.01 9.61
C ALA A 52 -16.09 3.65 10.38
N LYS A 53 -15.21 2.81 10.96
CA LYS A 53 -13.91 3.25 11.51
C LYS A 53 -12.95 3.64 10.40
N LEU A 54 -11.89 4.40 10.73
CA LEU A 54 -10.80 4.71 9.78
C LEU A 54 -10.26 3.46 9.07
N THR A 55 -10.19 2.35 9.80
CA THR A 55 -9.77 1.03 9.30
C THR A 55 -10.61 0.59 8.11
N HIS A 56 -11.94 0.74 8.14
CA HIS A 56 -12.82 0.31 7.04
C HIS A 56 -12.50 1.04 5.73
N TYR A 57 -12.21 2.35 5.80
CA TYR A 57 -11.80 3.12 4.63
C TYR A 57 -10.40 2.73 4.11
N ALA A 58 -9.49 2.32 5.00
CA ALA A 58 -8.20 1.77 4.60
C ALA A 58 -8.35 0.42 3.89
N VAL A 59 -9.16 -0.49 4.47
CA VAL A 59 -9.48 -1.79 3.86
C VAL A 59 -10.11 -1.61 2.48
N LYS A 60 -11.11 -0.73 2.35
CA LYS A 60 -11.78 -0.46 1.06
C LYS A 60 -10.79 -0.04 -0.03
N ARG A 61 -9.77 0.76 0.30
CA ARG A 61 -8.73 1.20 -0.65
C ARG A 61 -7.80 0.05 -1.05
N VAL A 62 -7.37 -0.77 -0.09
CA VAL A 62 -6.46 -1.89 -0.38
C VAL A 62 -7.14 -3.05 -1.10
N TYR A 63 -8.46 -3.20 -0.93
CA TYR A 63 -9.28 -4.17 -1.66
C TYR A 63 -9.76 -3.66 -3.02
N ALA A 64 -9.26 -2.51 -3.50
CA ALA A 64 -9.57 -2.05 -4.84
C ALA A 64 -9.12 -3.08 -5.90
N PRO A 65 -9.88 -3.27 -7.01
CA PRO A 65 -9.54 -4.24 -8.03
C PRO A 65 -8.17 -4.04 -8.67
N LEU A 66 -7.69 -2.79 -8.68
CA LEU A 66 -6.32 -2.44 -9.04
C LEU A 66 -5.68 -1.73 -7.85
N LEU A 67 -4.52 -2.22 -7.42
CA LEU A 67 -3.77 -1.66 -6.31
C LEU A 67 -2.33 -1.40 -6.74
N LEU A 68 -1.91 -0.13 -6.67
CA LEU A 68 -0.51 0.22 -6.63
C LEU A 68 -0.04 0.22 -5.18
N SER A 69 1.01 -0.54 -4.89
CA SER A 69 1.61 -0.56 -3.56
C SER A 69 3.12 -0.42 -3.63
N ALA A 70 3.66 0.44 -2.78
CA ALA A 70 5.09 0.67 -2.67
C ALA A 70 5.62 0.01 -1.38
N VAL A 71 6.79 -0.60 -1.48
CA VAL A 71 7.52 -1.15 -0.34
C VAL A 71 8.98 -0.74 -0.45
N GLU A 72 9.52 -0.28 0.65
CA GLU A 72 10.92 0.08 0.78
C GLU A 72 11.63 -0.99 1.61
N ALA A 73 12.77 -1.46 1.12
CA ALA A 73 13.61 -2.41 1.84
C ALA A 73 15.08 -2.13 1.50
N ASN A 74 15.90 -1.94 2.54
CA ASN A 74 17.35 -1.73 2.42
C ASN A 74 17.73 -0.61 1.45
N GLY A 75 16.99 0.50 1.44
CA GLY A 75 17.23 1.63 0.56
C GLY A 75 16.64 1.50 -0.84
N THR A 76 16.12 0.33 -1.19
CA THR A 76 15.46 0.11 -2.49
C THR A 76 13.97 0.26 -2.37
N LEU A 77 13.38 1.13 -3.18
CA LEU A 77 11.93 1.27 -3.32
C LEU A 77 11.46 0.37 -4.46
N ALA A 78 10.47 -0.48 -4.19
CA ALA A 78 9.80 -1.32 -5.18
C ALA A 78 8.32 -0.99 -5.24
N VAL A 79 7.81 -0.75 -6.45
CA VAL A 79 6.39 -0.50 -6.73
C VAL A 79 5.80 -1.73 -7.41
N HIS A 80 4.70 -2.21 -6.87
CA HIS A 80 3.96 -3.34 -7.39
C HIS A 80 2.57 -2.90 -7.84
N LEU A 81 2.12 -3.48 -8.95
CA LEU A 81 0.76 -3.36 -9.45
C LEU A 81 0.07 -4.72 -9.26
N THR A 82 -0.98 -4.75 -8.45
CA THR A 82 -1.81 -5.94 -8.21
C THR A 82 -3.17 -5.76 -8.88
N SER A 83 -3.61 -6.79 -9.59
CA SER A 83 -4.89 -6.83 -10.30
C SER A 83 -5.76 -8.00 -9.82
N ASP A 84 -7.02 -7.70 -9.52
CA ASP A 84 -8.11 -8.66 -9.38
C ASP A 84 -9.00 -8.71 -10.62
N LEU A 85 -8.65 -7.98 -11.68
CA LEU A 85 -9.42 -7.96 -12.93
C LEU A 85 -9.18 -9.25 -13.72
N THR A 86 -10.19 -9.65 -14.50
CA THR A 86 -10.15 -10.85 -15.36
C THR A 86 -9.45 -10.60 -16.69
N THR A 87 -9.04 -9.35 -16.97
CA THR A 87 -8.32 -8.96 -18.17
C THR A 87 -6.99 -8.30 -17.80
N PRO A 88 -5.93 -8.47 -18.61
CA PRO A 88 -4.69 -7.73 -18.44
C PRO A 88 -4.94 -6.22 -18.44
N THR A 89 -4.16 -5.49 -17.65
CA THR A 89 -4.28 -4.03 -17.53
C THR A 89 -2.96 -3.37 -17.87
N HIS A 90 -3.04 -2.29 -18.65
CA HIS A 90 -1.90 -1.47 -19.06
C HIS A 90 -2.18 -0.01 -18.75
N GLY A 91 -1.17 0.75 -18.38
CA GLY A 91 -1.30 2.19 -18.12
C GLY A 91 0.03 2.88 -17.90
N ASN A 92 -0.03 4.17 -17.62
CA ASN A 92 1.15 4.97 -17.30
C ASN A 92 1.28 5.13 -15.79
N LEU A 93 2.40 4.69 -15.24
CA LEU A 93 2.77 4.90 -13.85
C LEU A 93 3.57 6.21 -13.74
N THR A 94 3.09 7.12 -12.89
CA THR A 94 3.82 8.33 -12.50
C THR A 94 4.22 8.19 -11.04
N LEU A 95 5.51 8.36 -10.75
CA LEU A 95 6.04 8.31 -9.38
C LEU A 95 6.49 9.71 -8.98
N SER A 96 5.89 10.24 -7.92
CA SER A 96 6.26 11.52 -7.29
C SER A 96 6.57 11.27 -5.84
N ILE A 97 7.73 11.73 -5.39
CA ILE A 97 8.26 11.54 -4.04
C ILE A 97 8.34 12.91 -3.40
N HIS A 98 7.67 13.06 -2.27
CA HIS A 98 7.62 14.28 -1.50
C HIS A 98 8.27 14.04 -0.14
N LEU A 99 9.32 14.81 0.17
CA LEU A 99 9.92 14.81 1.50
C LEU A 99 9.16 15.83 2.36
N TRP A 100 8.69 15.40 3.52
CA TRP A 100 8.05 16.28 4.50
C TRP A 100 9.02 16.53 5.65
N THR A 101 9.42 17.80 5.84
CA THR A 101 10.24 18.24 6.96
C THR A 101 9.41 19.04 7.95
N ALA A 102 9.98 19.37 9.11
CA ALA A 102 9.33 20.23 10.10
C ALA A 102 9.00 21.63 9.54
N ASP A 103 9.78 22.09 8.56
CA ASP A 103 9.63 23.39 7.89
C ASP A 103 8.62 23.35 6.72
N GLY A 104 8.06 22.17 6.42
CA GLY A 104 7.07 21.97 5.36
C GLY A 104 7.51 20.96 4.30
N PRO A 105 6.74 20.83 3.20
CA PRO A 105 7.10 19.93 2.11
C PRO A 105 8.32 20.47 1.35
N ALA A 106 9.37 19.66 1.29
CA ALA A 106 10.54 19.89 0.46
C ALA A 106 10.23 19.53 -1.02
N PRO A 107 11.12 19.91 -1.97
CA PRO A 107 10.88 19.70 -3.39
C PRO A 107 10.57 18.24 -3.73
N ALA A 108 9.58 18.05 -4.60
CA ALA A 108 9.21 16.73 -5.06
C ALA A 108 10.23 16.23 -6.11
N ALA A 109 10.75 15.02 -5.92
CA ALA A 109 11.43 14.31 -7.00
C ALA A 109 10.39 13.50 -7.79
N SER A 110 10.42 13.59 -9.10
CA SER A 110 9.53 12.79 -9.96
C SER A 110 10.34 11.89 -10.88
N HIS A 111 9.94 10.63 -10.98
CA HIS A 111 10.41 9.78 -12.06
C HIS A 111 9.55 10.04 -13.32
N PRO A 112 10.14 10.06 -14.52
CA PRO A 112 9.36 10.15 -15.76
C PRO A 112 8.26 9.07 -15.84
N PRO A 113 7.11 9.36 -16.45
CA PRO A 113 6.06 8.35 -16.64
C PRO A 113 6.61 7.10 -17.32
N LEU A 114 6.26 5.94 -16.79
CA LEU A 114 6.68 4.65 -17.33
C LEU A 114 5.48 3.77 -17.64
N ALA A 115 5.57 3.00 -18.71
CA ALA A 115 4.54 2.02 -19.06
C ALA A 115 4.54 0.92 -17.99
N ALA A 116 3.38 0.68 -17.38
CA ALA A 116 3.17 -0.36 -16.40
C ALA A 116 2.08 -1.31 -16.91
N SER A 117 2.28 -2.60 -16.68
CA SER A 117 1.30 -3.62 -17.02
C SER A 117 1.27 -4.71 -15.97
N VAL A 118 0.11 -5.33 -15.82
CA VAL A 118 -0.14 -6.46 -14.92
C VAL A 118 -1.06 -7.44 -15.64
N ALA A 119 -0.78 -8.74 -15.48
CA ALA A 119 -1.67 -9.76 -16.01
C ALA A 119 -3.01 -9.80 -15.24
N ALA A 120 -3.99 -10.50 -15.82
CA ALA A 120 -5.26 -10.73 -15.14
C ALA A 120 -5.03 -11.51 -13.84
N GLY A 121 -5.61 -11.04 -12.73
CA GLY A 121 -5.54 -11.73 -11.46
C GLY A 121 -4.13 -11.86 -10.84
N SER A 122 -3.11 -11.13 -11.31
CA SER A 122 -1.72 -11.25 -10.85
C SER A 122 -1.24 -10.05 -10.00
N SER A 123 -0.03 -10.17 -9.46
CA SER A 123 0.68 -9.04 -8.88
C SER A 123 2.11 -8.99 -9.40
N ASP A 124 2.44 -7.90 -10.10
CA ASP A 124 3.72 -7.75 -10.77
C ASP A 124 4.50 -6.55 -10.22
N ARG A 125 5.83 -6.67 -10.15
CA ARG A 125 6.71 -5.55 -9.82
C ARG A 125 6.90 -4.70 -11.07
N VAL A 126 6.31 -3.50 -11.07
CA VAL A 126 6.30 -2.59 -12.23
C VAL A 126 7.44 -1.58 -12.22
N TRP A 127 8.04 -1.31 -11.06
CA TRP A 127 9.21 -0.45 -10.95
C TRP A 127 10.03 -0.81 -9.71
N SER A 128 11.35 -0.61 -9.78
CA SER A 128 12.26 -0.73 -8.64
C SER A 128 13.45 0.21 -8.84
N GLY A 129 13.90 0.87 -7.78
CA GLY A 129 15.06 1.75 -7.85
C GLY A 129 15.61 2.10 -6.47
N ASP A 130 16.82 2.63 -6.44
CA ASP A 130 17.40 3.21 -5.23
C ASP A 130 16.59 4.44 -4.82
N LEU A 131 16.27 4.54 -3.54
CA LEU A 131 15.54 5.65 -2.96
C LEU A 131 16.43 6.87 -2.72
N ALA A 132 17.74 6.68 -2.52
CA ALA A 132 18.65 7.79 -2.17
C ALA A 132 18.70 8.90 -3.24
N PRO A 133 18.81 8.60 -4.56
CA PRO A 133 18.76 9.63 -5.61
C PRO A 133 17.42 10.38 -5.68
N LEU A 134 16.36 9.78 -5.15
CA LEU A 134 15.00 10.32 -5.19
C LEU A 134 14.67 11.16 -3.93
N LEU A 135 15.58 11.24 -2.97
CA LEU A 135 15.44 12.02 -1.74
C LEU A 135 16.64 12.98 -1.53
N PRO A 136 16.89 13.94 -2.44
CA PRO A 136 17.97 14.90 -2.26
C PRO A 136 17.73 15.72 -0.98
N GLY A 137 18.66 15.62 -0.01
CA GLY A 137 18.59 16.35 1.25
C GLY A 137 17.90 15.63 2.42
N ALA A 138 17.52 14.36 2.28
CA ALA A 138 17.05 13.58 3.42
C ALA A 138 18.18 13.31 4.43
N PRO A 139 17.94 13.41 5.75
CA PRO A 139 18.93 13.07 6.76
C PRO A 139 19.37 11.59 6.64
N PRO A 140 20.60 11.26 7.04
CA PRO A 140 21.07 9.87 7.06
C PRO A 140 20.14 9.02 7.92
N ARG A 141 19.78 7.83 7.42
CA ARG A 141 18.86 6.94 8.10
C ARG A 141 19.47 6.44 9.43
N PRO A 142 18.67 6.34 10.50
CA PRO A 142 19.12 5.65 11.70
C PRO A 142 19.44 4.18 11.36
N PRO A 143 20.44 3.57 12.03
CA PRO A 143 20.74 2.15 11.86
C PRO A 143 19.53 1.28 12.26
N PRO A 144 19.43 0.05 11.71
CA PRO A 144 18.35 -0.88 12.01
C PRO A 144 18.30 -1.31 13.48
#